data_AF-A0A316VFC7-F1
#
_entry.id   AF-A0A316VFC7-F1
#
_cell.length_a   1.000
_cell.length_b   1.000
_cell.length_c   1.000
_cell.angle_alpha   90.00
_cell.angle_beta   90.00
_cell.angle_gamma   90.00
#
_symmetry.space_group_name_H-M   'P 1'
#
loop_
_entity.id
_entity.type
_entity.pdbx_description
1 polymer ?
#
loop_
_entity_poly.entity_id
_entity_poly.type
_entity_poly.pdbx_seq_one_letter_code
_entity_poly.pdbx_strand_id
1 'polypeptide(L)'
;MNSSEHQDELIDILSNDYIGKASKNRRIGVLDLRKLDQSEHNGRIESALCIEDGLHGLKERFSWLPPRNKKQDGQDRLGTNASGKSLVVLCNVDELQDVKVALEGWDVAGFITENDTLFWKEATKCGLVKINADNDDVPDLLFEPSQLARIVVEKLERSQEECETSPVTLLDLGCGAGRDLAWIARNLSSGWRLSGIDNLHSIVRRARLLVKDMKLGTEESKDEYPSSTRSAIESIVWAQVSSEGSLQALKHTIEGSTANHGIPVSSCNEDESVAQRLSAFASEHLPHRTFDILFLVRFFPIALLHHLPTLSHIGGWIAISHFTTVTEADEHASGRIINSEQVNRAYSGPPIGKRFELEHITELLENWKKVSNTEWSVTFHHIIPCEDGRPLRNVIFCRTK
;
A
#
# COMPACT_ATOMS: atom_id res chain seq x y z
N MET A 1 3.03 -9.15 -36.01
CA MET A 1 4.32 -8.46 -35.84
C MET A 1 5.40 -9.52 -35.76
N ASN A 2 6.52 -9.30 -36.45
CA ASN A 2 7.66 -10.22 -36.35
C ASN A 2 8.31 -10.08 -34.97
N SER A 3 8.85 -11.17 -34.42
CA SER A 3 9.44 -11.22 -33.08
C SER A 3 10.54 -10.18 -32.86
N SER A 4 11.23 -9.74 -33.92
CA SER A 4 12.31 -8.73 -33.85
C SER A 4 11.79 -7.31 -33.69
N GLU A 5 10.74 -6.92 -34.41
CA GLU A 5 10.17 -5.56 -34.35
C GLU A 5 9.60 -5.24 -32.96
N HIS A 6 9.02 -6.24 -32.30
CA HIS A 6 8.50 -6.09 -30.94
C HIS A 6 9.60 -5.99 -29.88
N GLN A 7 10.75 -6.64 -30.10
CA GLN A 7 11.90 -6.55 -29.18
C GLN A 7 12.57 -5.17 -29.26
N ASP A 8 12.75 -4.63 -30.47
CA ASP A 8 13.28 -3.27 -30.68
C ASP A 8 12.37 -2.24 -30.02
N GLU A 9 11.04 -2.39 -30.14
CA GLU A 9 10.06 -1.54 -29.46
C GLU A 9 10.21 -1.60 -27.92
N LEU A 10 10.37 -2.79 -27.33
CA LEU A 10 10.57 -2.93 -25.87
C LEU A 10 11.89 -2.32 -25.39
N ILE A 11 12.96 -2.44 -26.18
CA ILE A 11 14.25 -1.81 -25.88
C ILE A 11 14.11 -0.30 -25.97
N ASP A 12 13.48 0.24 -27.01
CA ASP A 12 13.23 1.67 -27.15
C ASP A 12 12.37 2.20 -26.02
N ILE A 13 11.33 1.45 -25.65
CA ILE A 13 10.45 1.75 -24.53
C ILE A 13 11.26 1.83 -23.22
N LEU A 14 12.06 0.81 -22.90
CA LEU A 14 12.89 0.81 -21.69
C LEU A 14 13.98 1.87 -21.75
N SER A 15 14.63 2.06 -22.90
CA SER A 15 15.76 2.98 -23.08
C SER A 15 15.30 4.44 -23.06
N ASN A 16 14.16 4.78 -23.67
CA ASN A 16 13.60 6.13 -23.63
C ASN A 16 13.17 6.52 -22.20
N ASP A 17 12.59 5.59 -21.44
CA ASP A 17 12.29 5.78 -20.01
C ASP A 17 13.57 5.81 -19.14
N TYR A 18 14.66 5.18 -19.58
CA TYR A 18 15.94 5.11 -18.87
C TYR A 18 16.86 6.32 -19.12
N ILE A 19 16.92 6.82 -20.35
CA ILE A 19 17.73 7.98 -20.75
C ILE A 19 17.18 9.27 -20.11
N GLY A 20 15.89 9.29 -19.72
CA GLY A 20 15.30 10.29 -18.85
C GLY A 20 15.73 10.19 -17.38
N LYS A 21 17.04 10.06 -17.10
CA LYS A 21 17.74 9.80 -15.81
C LYS A 21 17.36 10.65 -14.58
N ALA A 22 16.30 11.45 -14.63
CA ALA A 22 15.82 12.28 -13.52
C ALA A 22 14.30 12.20 -13.28
N SER A 23 13.57 11.39 -14.05
CA SER A 23 12.11 11.34 -13.94
C SER A 23 11.68 10.32 -12.88
N LYS A 24 11.16 10.81 -11.73
CA LYS A 24 10.38 10.02 -10.74
C LYS A 24 9.13 9.33 -11.34
N ASN A 25 8.88 9.47 -12.65
CA ASN A 25 7.72 8.98 -13.37
C ASN A 25 8.13 8.04 -14.51
N ARG A 26 8.93 6.99 -14.25
CA ARG A 26 9.03 5.87 -15.21
C ARG A 26 7.64 5.27 -15.40
N ARG A 27 7.19 5.19 -16.65
CA ARG A 27 5.87 4.64 -17.00
C ARG A 27 5.89 3.12 -17.02
N ILE A 28 7.07 2.52 -16.88
CA ILE A 28 7.24 1.08 -16.97
C ILE A 28 7.96 0.53 -15.76
N GLY A 29 7.35 -0.50 -15.17
CA GLY A 29 7.96 -1.32 -14.13
C GLY A 29 8.58 -2.57 -14.74
N VAL A 30 9.64 -3.06 -14.11
CA VAL A 30 10.29 -4.30 -14.52
C VAL A 30 10.12 -5.33 -13.41
N LEU A 31 9.58 -6.50 -13.76
CA LEU A 31 9.37 -7.62 -12.85
C LEU A 31 10.25 -8.78 -13.31
N ASP A 32 11.24 -9.16 -12.50
CA ASP A 32 12.15 -10.26 -12.81
C ASP A 32 11.81 -11.49 -11.96
N LEU A 33 11.22 -12.50 -12.61
CA LEU A 33 10.81 -13.78 -12.04
C LEU A 33 11.82 -14.89 -12.32
N ARG A 34 12.96 -14.58 -12.95
CA ARG A 34 13.94 -15.60 -13.29
C ARG A 34 14.58 -16.13 -12.01
N LYS A 35 14.86 -17.43 -12.00
CA LYS A 35 15.70 -18.04 -10.97
C LYS A 35 17.14 -17.71 -11.34
N LEU A 36 17.66 -16.65 -10.75
CA LEU A 36 19.03 -16.24 -10.99
C LEU A 36 19.94 -17.14 -10.18
N ASP A 37 20.41 -18.21 -10.81
CA ASP A 37 21.47 -19.04 -10.25
C ASP A 37 22.71 -18.15 -10.03
N GLN A 38 23.39 -18.31 -8.90
CA GLN A 38 24.51 -17.44 -8.49
C GLN A 38 25.74 -17.53 -9.43
N SER A 39 25.66 -18.32 -10.51
CA SER A 39 26.69 -18.42 -11.54
C SER A 39 26.67 -17.22 -12.51
N GLU A 40 27.32 -16.14 -12.08
CA GLU A 40 28.17 -15.17 -12.81
C GLU A 40 27.79 -14.56 -14.18
N HIS A 41 26.71 -14.93 -14.86
CA HIS A 41 26.47 -14.48 -16.26
C HIS A 41 25.11 -13.85 -16.58
N ASN A 42 24.15 -13.88 -15.66
CA ASN A 42 22.84 -13.28 -15.90
C ASN A 42 22.70 -11.96 -15.16
N GLY A 43 23.02 -10.86 -15.86
CA GLY A 43 22.75 -9.54 -15.31
C GLY A 43 21.24 -9.30 -15.09
N ARG A 44 20.94 -8.40 -14.16
CA ARG A 44 19.59 -7.95 -13.82
C ARG A 44 19.30 -6.63 -14.50
N ILE A 45 18.04 -6.35 -14.83
CA ILE A 45 17.67 -5.00 -15.27
C ILE A 45 17.66 -4.09 -14.04
N GLU A 46 18.29 -2.91 -14.13
CA GLU A 46 18.33 -1.93 -13.03
C GLU A 46 16.90 -1.60 -12.54
N SER A 47 16.74 -1.53 -11.22
CA SER A 47 15.47 -1.23 -10.55
C SER A 47 14.36 -2.26 -10.79
N ALA A 48 14.68 -3.46 -11.30
CA ALA A 48 13.72 -4.54 -11.41
C ALA A 48 13.31 -5.08 -10.04
N LEU A 49 12.01 -5.30 -9.85
CA LEU A 49 11.51 -6.07 -8.71
C LEU A 49 11.81 -7.55 -8.95
N CYS A 50 12.77 -8.09 -8.20
CA CYS A 50 13.20 -9.47 -8.34
C CYS A 50 12.40 -10.39 -7.40
N ILE A 51 11.79 -11.44 -7.95
CA ILE A 51 11.10 -12.50 -7.20
C ILE A 51 11.76 -13.83 -7.57
N GLU A 52 12.72 -14.26 -6.76
CA GLU A 52 13.61 -15.38 -7.10
C GLU A 52 12.90 -16.74 -7.14
N ASP A 53 11.72 -16.88 -6.51
CA ASP A 53 10.91 -18.10 -6.53
C ASP A 53 9.99 -18.22 -7.77
N GLY A 54 10.22 -17.40 -8.79
CA GLY A 54 9.48 -17.42 -10.05
C GLY A 54 7.97 -17.30 -9.89
N LEU A 55 7.22 -18.10 -10.64
CA LEU A 55 5.75 -18.12 -10.57
C LEU A 55 5.20 -18.36 -9.15
N HIS A 56 5.88 -19.19 -8.35
CA HIS A 56 5.44 -19.44 -6.98
C HIS A 56 5.55 -18.18 -6.14
N GLY A 57 6.71 -17.52 -6.17
CA GLY A 57 6.92 -16.26 -5.46
C GLY A 57 5.97 -15.15 -5.93
N LEU A 58 5.69 -15.10 -7.24
CA LEU A 58 4.71 -14.18 -7.82
C LEU A 58 3.33 -14.42 -7.19
N LYS A 59 2.85 -15.66 -7.15
CA LYS A 59 1.56 -16.01 -6.53
C LYS A 59 1.55 -15.70 -5.05
N GLU A 60 2.64 -15.93 -4.32
CA GLU A 60 2.68 -15.61 -2.90
C GLU A 60 2.51 -14.12 -2.62
N ARG A 61 3.13 -13.25 -3.44
CA ARG A 61 3.13 -11.79 -3.26
C ARG A 61 1.95 -11.09 -3.90
N PHE A 62 1.58 -11.51 -5.10
CA PHE A 62 0.68 -10.80 -6.01
C PHE A 62 -0.59 -11.59 -6.38
N SER A 63 -0.91 -12.71 -5.72
CA SER A 63 -2.19 -13.42 -5.99
C SER A 63 -3.46 -12.59 -5.81
N TRP A 64 -3.36 -11.38 -5.23
CA TRP A 64 -4.47 -10.43 -5.02
C TRP A 64 -4.18 -9.05 -5.63
N LEU A 65 -3.13 -8.97 -6.46
CA LEU A 65 -2.69 -7.80 -7.22
C LEU A 65 -2.39 -8.31 -8.64
N PRO A 66 -3.39 -8.33 -9.54
CA PRO A 66 -3.38 -7.51 -10.78
C PRO A 66 -4.39 -6.35 -10.79
N PRO A 67 -4.35 -5.43 -11.77
CA PRO A 67 -4.94 -4.11 -11.67
C PRO A 67 -6.46 -4.15 -11.58
N ARG A 68 -6.99 -3.14 -10.90
CA ARG A 68 -8.42 -2.90 -10.67
C ARG A 68 -9.18 -2.48 -11.94
N ASN A 69 -8.80 -2.98 -13.12
CA ASN A 69 -9.47 -2.73 -14.40
C ASN A 69 -9.53 -4.03 -15.20
N LYS A 70 -10.41 -4.96 -14.83
CA LYS A 70 -10.97 -5.82 -15.88
C LYS A 70 -11.74 -4.89 -16.82
N LYS A 71 -11.37 -4.84 -18.10
CA LYS A 71 -12.32 -4.45 -19.14
C LYS A 71 -13.49 -5.41 -19.01
N GLN A 72 -14.58 -5.00 -18.35
CA GLN A 72 -15.84 -5.73 -18.50
C GLN A 72 -16.23 -5.61 -19.98
N ASP A 73 -16.56 -6.76 -20.56
CA ASP A 73 -16.83 -6.94 -21.98
C ASP A 73 -17.56 -5.75 -22.63
N GLY A 74 -16.90 -5.13 -23.61
CA GLY A 74 -17.56 -4.27 -24.59
C GLY A 74 -17.74 -2.78 -24.25
N GLN A 75 -17.24 -2.27 -23.12
CA GLN A 75 -17.11 -0.82 -22.94
C GLN A 75 -15.65 -0.40 -22.84
N ASP A 76 -15.18 0.34 -23.84
CA ASP A 76 -14.01 1.23 -23.74
C ASP A 76 -14.33 2.32 -22.72
N ARG A 77 -14.30 1.97 -21.44
CA ARG A 77 -14.19 2.98 -20.39
C ARG A 77 -12.73 3.33 -20.30
N LEU A 78 -12.43 4.64 -20.37
CA LEU A 78 -11.16 5.25 -20.00
C LEU A 78 -10.88 5.00 -18.49
N GLY A 79 -10.68 3.72 -18.13
CA GLY A 79 -10.28 3.30 -16.80
C GLY A 79 -8.82 3.63 -16.62
N THR A 80 -8.55 4.67 -15.85
CA THR A 80 -7.20 5.03 -15.41
C THR A 80 -6.53 3.81 -14.78
N ASN A 81 -5.38 3.42 -15.34
CA ASN A 81 -4.63 2.23 -14.94
C ASN A 81 -4.32 2.28 -13.43
N ALA A 82 -4.84 1.31 -12.66
CA ALA A 82 -4.60 1.24 -11.22
C ALA A 82 -3.13 0.93 -10.84
N SER A 83 -2.32 0.42 -11.79
CA SER A 83 -0.87 0.28 -11.61
C SER A 83 -0.09 1.55 -11.99
N GLY A 84 -0.70 2.51 -12.71
CA GLY A 84 -0.02 3.67 -13.31
C GLY A 84 1.06 3.33 -14.35
N LYS A 85 1.53 2.08 -14.38
CA LYS A 85 2.67 1.60 -15.16
C LYS A 85 2.33 0.34 -15.95
N SER A 86 2.85 0.24 -17.17
CA SER A 86 2.92 -1.01 -17.91
C SER A 86 4.11 -1.83 -17.41
N LEU A 87 4.08 -3.16 -17.56
CA LEU A 87 5.12 -4.05 -17.03
C LEU A 87 5.93 -4.70 -18.16
N VAL A 88 7.24 -4.78 -17.98
CA VAL A 88 8.08 -5.74 -18.67
C VAL A 88 8.39 -6.87 -17.71
N VAL A 89 8.07 -8.10 -18.10
CA VAL A 89 8.20 -9.29 -17.25
C VAL A 89 9.31 -10.17 -17.77
N LEU A 90 10.29 -10.45 -16.93
CA LEU A 90 11.36 -11.38 -17.22
C LEU A 90 11.03 -12.71 -16.53
N CYS A 91 11.02 -13.82 -17.25
CA CYS A 91 10.73 -15.12 -16.67
C CYS A 91 11.44 -16.24 -17.42
N ASN A 92 11.56 -17.40 -16.76
CA ASN A 92 12.13 -18.59 -17.40
C ASN A 92 11.24 -19.06 -18.56
N VAL A 93 11.84 -19.63 -19.61
CA VAL A 93 11.09 -20.08 -20.80
C VAL A 93 10.02 -21.14 -20.48
N ASP A 94 10.28 -21.98 -19.48
CA ASP A 94 9.40 -23.06 -19.03
C ASP A 94 8.19 -22.55 -18.21
N GLU A 95 8.31 -21.40 -17.54
CA GLU A 95 7.23 -20.78 -16.77
C GLU A 95 6.42 -19.74 -17.57
N LEU A 96 6.88 -19.36 -18.77
CA LEU A 96 6.32 -18.24 -19.55
C LEU A 96 4.79 -18.29 -19.71
N GLN A 97 4.24 -19.46 -20.04
CA GLN A 97 2.80 -19.58 -20.27
C GLN A 97 1.99 -19.45 -18.97
N ASP A 98 2.48 -20.02 -17.88
CA ASP A 98 1.80 -19.94 -16.59
C ASP A 98 1.92 -18.55 -15.96
N VAL A 99 3.05 -17.86 -16.18
CA VAL A 99 3.23 -16.45 -15.80
C VAL A 99 2.26 -15.56 -16.57
N LYS A 100 2.09 -15.77 -17.89
CA LYS A 100 1.09 -15.05 -18.70
C LYS A 100 -0.32 -15.21 -18.13
N VAL A 101 -0.69 -16.43 -17.73
CA VAL A 101 -1.99 -16.69 -17.09
C VAL A 101 -2.09 -16.02 -15.73
N ALA A 102 -1.05 -16.11 -14.90
CA ALA A 102 -1.04 -15.48 -13.57
C ALA A 102 -1.10 -13.95 -13.64
N LEU A 103 -0.59 -13.36 -14.73
CA LEU A 103 -0.62 -11.93 -14.99
C LEU A 103 -1.78 -11.51 -15.89
N GLU A 104 -2.77 -12.36 -16.12
CA GLU A 104 -3.96 -11.99 -16.90
C GLU A 104 -4.67 -10.80 -16.24
N GLY A 105 -4.88 -9.75 -17.05
CA GLY A 105 -5.47 -8.49 -16.60
C GLY A 105 -4.48 -7.42 -16.18
N TRP A 106 -3.18 -7.75 -15.99
CA TRP A 106 -2.14 -6.71 -15.88
C TRP A 106 -1.90 -6.01 -17.21
N ASP A 107 -1.50 -4.74 -17.12
CA ASP A 107 -0.95 -4.01 -18.25
C ASP A 107 0.51 -4.46 -18.46
N VAL A 108 0.70 -5.52 -19.24
CA VAL A 108 2.03 -6.08 -19.56
C VAL A 108 2.43 -5.65 -20.97
N ALA A 109 3.46 -4.83 -21.07
CA ALA A 109 4.04 -4.36 -22.33
C ALA A 109 4.75 -5.50 -23.09
N GLY A 110 5.40 -6.42 -22.37
CA GLY A 110 6.11 -7.53 -22.98
C GLY A 110 6.63 -8.56 -22.00
N PHE A 111 6.91 -9.75 -22.52
CA PHE A 111 7.55 -10.85 -21.81
C PHE A 111 8.92 -11.11 -22.44
N ILE A 112 9.94 -11.20 -21.59
CA ILE A 112 11.32 -11.46 -21.96
C ILE A 112 11.78 -12.73 -21.24
N THR A 113 12.49 -13.58 -21.95
CA THR A 113 13.11 -14.80 -21.46
C THR A 113 14.63 -14.68 -21.53
N GLU A 114 15.32 -15.60 -20.87
CA GLU A 114 16.77 -15.79 -20.96
C GLU A 114 17.24 -16.08 -22.41
N ASN A 115 16.37 -16.60 -23.27
CA ASN A 115 16.69 -16.93 -24.65
C ASN A 115 16.58 -15.74 -25.62
N ASP A 116 16.08 -14.59 -25.17
CA ASP A 116 15.92 -13.37 -25.98
C ASP A 116 17.27 -12.63 -26.14
N THR A 117 18.21 -13.27 -26.85
CA THR A 117 19.60 -12.82 -27.01
C THR A 117 19.73 -11.40 -27.57
N LEU A 118 18.85 -10.99 -28.49
CA LEU A 118 18.85 -9.64 -29.04
C LEU A 118 18.53 -8.60 -27.96
N PHE A 119 17.47 -8.84 -27.18
CA PHE A 119 17.08 -7.98 -26.05
C PHE A 119 18.25 -7.81 -25.07
N TRP A 120 18.83 -8.91 -24.59
CA TRP A 120 19.91 -8.86 -23.61
C TRP A 120 21.14 -8.13 -24.13
N LYS A 121 21.49 -8.32 -25.41
CA LYS A 121 22.61 -7.63 -26.05
C LYS A 121 22.40 -6.13 -26.12
N GLU A 122 21.22 -5.68 -26.56
CA GLU A 122 20.92 -4.25 -26.65
C GLU A 122 20.70 -3.61 -25.28
N ALA A 123 20.00 -4.27 -24.36
CA ALA A 123 19.84 -3.80 -22.98
C ALA A 123 21.21 -3.61 -22.28
N THR A 124 22.16 -4.52 -22.53
CA THR A 124 23.55 -4.38 -22.04
C THR A 124 24.25 -3.18 -22.65
N LYS A 125 24.15 -2.97 -23.96
CA LYS A 125 24.72 -1.79 -24.63
C LYS A 125 24.14 -0.48 -24.13
N CYS A 126 22.84 -0.46 -23.80
CA CYS A 126 22.15 0.69 -23.22
C CYS A 126 22.48 0.91 -21.73
N GLY A 127 23.24 0.00 -21.09
CA GLY A 127 23.58 0.07 -19.66
C GLY A 127 22.42 -0.26 -18.72
N LEU A 128 21.36 -0.90 -19.23
CA LEU A 128 20.19 -1.33 -18.43
C LEU A 128 20.52 -2.54 -17.55
N VAL A 129 21.50 -3.35 -17.98
CA VAL A 129 21.86 -4.60 -17.33
C VAL A 129 22.96 -4.37 -16.29
N LYS A 130 22.67 -4.71 -15.04
CA LYS A 130 23.61 -4.74 -13.90
C LYS A 130 24.12 -6.16 -13.69
N ILE A 131 25.42 -6.36 -13.85
CA ILE A 131 26.06 -7.67 -13.67
C ILE A 131 26.37 -7.94 -12.19
N ASN A 132 26.65 -6.88 -11.42
CA ASN A 132 26.71 -6.88 -9.96
C ASN A 132 25.71 -5.84 -9.49
N ALA A 133 24.56 -6.28 -8.98
CA ALA A 133 23.62 -5.35 -8.37
C ALA A 133 24.26 -4.84 -7.07
N ASP A 134 24.78 -3.61 -7.11
CA ASP A 134 25.22 -2.94 -5.89
C ASP A 134 24.04 -2.86 -4.91
N ASN A 135 24.34 -2.75 -3.60
CA ASN A 135 23.31 -2.60 -2.57
C ASN A 135 22.39 -1.39 -2.84
N ASP A 136 22.83 -0.44 -3.65
CA ASP A 136 22.14 0.79 -4.03
C ASP A 136 21.07 0.61 -5.11
N ASP A 137 20.98 -0.56 -5.78
CA ASP A 137 19.86 -0.81 -6.69
C ASP A 137 18.58 -1.04 -5.88
N VAL A 138 17.62 -0.12 -6.02
CA VAL A 138 16.34 -0.16 -5.32
C VAL A 138 15.22 -0.33 -6.34
N PRO A 139 14.40 -1.39 -6.22
CA PRO A 139 13.33 -1.64 -7.17
C PRO A 139 12.32 -0.50 -7.31
N ASP A 140 11.72 -0.41 -8.49
CA ASP A 140 10.57 0.46 -8.73
C ASP A 140 9.29 -0.14 -8.12
N LEU A 141 8.45 0.72 -7.54
CA LEU A 141 7.11 0.31 -7.16
C LEU A 141 6.27 0.06 -8.41
N LEU A 142 5.54 -1.05 -8.40
CA LEU A 142 4.68 -1.51 -9.49
C LEU A 142 3.20 -1.09 -9.31
N PHE A 143 2.91 -0.26 -8.33
CA PHE A 143 1.56 0.12 -7.95
C PHE A 143 1.48 1.54 -7.43
N GLU A 144 0.26 2.07 -7.49
CA GLU A 144 -0.10 3.37 -6.93
C GLU A 144 -0.85 3.21 -5.60
N PRO A 145 -0.75 4.21 -4.70
CA PRO A 145 -1.38 4.18 -3.40
C PRO A 145 -2.88 4.46 -3.53
N SER A 146 -3.62 4.39 -2.42
CA SER A 146 -4.96 4.98 -2.36
C SER A 146 -4.94 6.49 -2.57
N GLN A 147 -6.06 7.04 -3.04
CA GLN A 147 -6.23 8.49 -3.17
C GLN A 147 -6.08 9.20 -1.82
N LEU A 148 -6.58 8.59 -0.73
CA LEU A 148 -6.43 9.14 0.62
C LEU A 148 -4.96 9.29 1.01
N ALA A 149 -4.14 8.26 0.77
CA ALA A 149 -2.71 8.32 1.07
C ALA A 149 -2.01 9.46 0.32
N ARG A 150 -2.32 9.66 -0.97
CA ARG A 150 -1.81 10.81 -1.74
C ARG A 150 -2.22 12.14 -1.13
N ILE A 151 -3.51 12.31 -0.84
CA ILE A 151 -4.06 13.56 -0.30
C ILE A 151 -3.43 13.91 1.05
N VAL A 152 -3.26 12.91 1.94
CA VAL A 152 -2.65 13.14 3.25
C VAL A 152 -1.19 13.54 3.11
N VAL A 153 -0.42 12.81 2.30
CA VAL A 153 0.98 13.11 2.05
C VAL A 153 1.15 14.51 1.47
N GLU A 154 0.41 14.86 0.41
CA GLU A 154 0.46 16.20 -0.21
C GLU A 154 0.08 17.31 0.78
N LYS A 155 -0.93 17.09 1.63
CA LYS A 155 -1.32 18.06 2.66
C LYS A 155 -0.23 18.23 3.71
N LEU A 156 0.43 17.14 4.13
CA LEU A 156 1.46 17.18 5.14
C LEU A 156 2.74 17.83 4.64
N GLU A 157 3.20 17.49 3.43
CA GLU A 157 4.37 18.12 2.83
C GLU A 157 4.20 19.64 2.74
N ARG A 158 3.01 20.12 2.34
CA ARG A 158 2.69 21.57 2.34
C ARG A 158 2.68 22.20 3.73
N SER A 159 2.38 21.43 4.79
CA SER A 159 2.36 21.93 6.17
C SER A 159 3.72 21.84 6.87
N GLN A 160 4.60 20.97 6.40
CA GLN A 160 5.92 20.71 6.99
C GLN A 160 6.99 21.72 6.56
N GLU A 161 6.71 22.58 5.58
CA GLU A 161 7.56 23.73 5.26
C GLU A 161 7.80 24.66 6.47
N GLU A 162 7.05 24.49 7.58
CA GLU A 162 7.09 25.33 8.78
C GLU A 162 7.56 24.63 10.09
N CYS A 163 7.93 23.34 10.10
CA CYS A 163 8.33 22.64 11.34
C CYS A 163 9.48 21.64 11.17
N GLU A 164 10.64 21.92 11.77
CA GLU A 164 11.78 21.00 11.84
C GLU A 164 11.80 20.17 13.14
N THR A 165 11.95 18.85 13.03
CA THR A 165 13.07 18.02 13.57
C THR A 165 12.68 16.58 13.88
N SER A 166 11.40 16.26 14.11
CA SER A 166 10.98 14.89 14.44
C SER A 166 10.43 14.11 13.25
N PRO A 167 10.71 12.79 13.15
CA PRO A 167 10.10 11.95 12.15
C PRO A 167 8.58 11.87 12.34
N VAL A 168 7.82 11.84 11.24
CA VAL A 168 6.36 11.66 11.26
C VAL A 168 6.05 10.18 11.47
N THR A 169 5.17 9.89 12.42
CA THR A 169 4.72 8.53 12.74
C THR A 169 3.35 8.25 12.12
N LEU A 170 3.22 7.15 11.39
CA LEU A 170 1.96 6.72 10.77
C LEU A 170 1.63 5.27 11.13
N LEU A 171 0.37 5.03 11.49
CA LEU A 171 -0.20 3.69 11.68
C LEU A 171 -1.31 3.43 10.66
N ASP A 172 -1.14 2.41 9.83
CA ASP A 172 -2.15 1.93 8.88
C ASP A 172 -2.91 0.72 9.47
N LEU A 173 -4.17 0.95 9.82
CA LEU A 173 -5.07 -0.05 10.39
C LEU A 173 -5.87 -0.71 9.25
N GLY A 174 -5.72 -2.01 9.09
CA GLY A 174 -6.19 -2.73 7.91
C GLY A 174 -5.27 -2.49 6.72
N CYS A 175 -3.95 -2.54 6.94
CA CYS A 175 -2.94 -2.13 5.96
C CYS A 175 -2.91 -2.97 4.68
N GLY A 176 -3.64 -4.09 4.65
CA GLY A 176 -3.62 -5.00 3.54
C GLY A 176 -2.20 -5.49 3.27
N ALA A 177 -1.87 -5.69 1.99
CA ALA A 177 -0.54 -6.14 1.57
C ALA A 177 0.53 -5.02 1.65
N GLY A 178 0.30 -3.94 2.39
CA GLY A 178 1.28 -2.88 2.63
C GLY A 178 1.47 -1.91 1.47
N ARG A 179 0.50 -1.81 0.55
CA ARG A 179 0.59 -0.98 -0.67
C ARG A 179 0.83 0.49 -0.35
N ASP A 180 -0.01 1.08 0.49
CA ASP A 180 0.05 2.51 0.79
C ASP A 180 1.30 2.81 1.66
N LEU A 181 1.62 1.94 2.64
CA LEU A 181 2.86 2.01 3.41
C LEU A 181 4.11 1.99 2.52
N ALA A 182 4.19 1.06 1.56
CA ALA A 182 5.34 0.94 0.68
C ALA A 182 5.50 2.17 -0.23
N TRP A 183 4.38 2.71 -0.73
CA TRP A 183 4.40 3.92 -1.53
C TRP A 183 4.89 5.14 -0.74
N ILE A 184 4.39 5.32 0.49
CA ILE A 184 4.82 6.41 1.38
C ILE A 184 6.32 6.27 1.70
N ALA A 185 6.76 5.07 2.12
CA ALA A 185 8.15 4.81 2.47
C ALA A 185 9.13 5.09 1.32
N ARG A 186 8.70 4.83 0.08
CA ARG A 186 9.54 4.97 -1.11
C ARG A 186 9.59 6.40 -1.63
N ASN A 187 8.47 7.11 -1.61
CA ASN A 187 8.35 8.41 -2.28
C ASN A 187 8.73 9.58 -1.37
N LEU A 188 8.71 9.38 -0.06
CA LEU A 188 9.06 10.42 0.90
C LEU A 188 10.53 10.41 1.27
N SER A 189 11.16 11.56 1.06
CA SER A 189 12.54 11.84 1.46
C SER A 189 12.67 12.30 2.92
N SER A 190 11.54 12.50 3.61
CA SER A 190 11.48 12.85 5.04
C SER A 190 11.45 11.58 5.88
N GLY A 191 11.93 11.61 7.12
CA GLY A 191 12.16 10.43 7.96
C GLY A 191 10.91 9.75 8.51
N TRP A 192 9.87 9.48 7.72
CA TRP A 192 8.62 8.90 8.23
C TRP A 192 8.83 7.50 8.80
N ARG A 193 8.10 7.21 9.88
CA ARG A 193 8.11 5.94 10.59
C ARG A 193 6.74 5.31 10.49
N LEU A 194 6.65 4.25 9.72
CA LEU A 194 5.39 3.66 9.31
C LEU A 194 5.18 2.31 9.98
N SER A 195 3.96 2.04 10.43
CA SER A 195 3.55 0.76 10.99
C SER A 195 2.23 0.31 10.37
N GLY A 196 2.04 -1.00 10.21
CA GLY A 196 0.84 -1.60 9.64
C GLY A 196 0.25 -2.69 10.52
N ILE A 197 -1.08 -2.78 10.57
CA ILE A 197 -1.82 -3.84 11.27
C ILE A 197 -2.84 -4.45 10.32
N ASP A 198 -2.91 -5.78 10.27
CA ASP A 198 -3.98 -6.50 9.58
C ASP A 198 -4.30 -7.82 10.31
N ASN A 199 -5.53 -8.32 10.15
CA ASN A 199 -5.98 -9.56 10.79
C ASN A 199 -5.80 -10.80 9.91
N LEU A 200 -5.51 -10.63 8.62
CA LEU A 200 -5.28 -11.72 7.69
C LEU A 200 -3.79 -12.08 7.63
N HIS A 201 -3.42 -13.23 8.20
CA HIS A 201 -2.02 -13.67 8.26
C HIS A 201 -1.33 -13.68 6.89
N SER A 202 -2.00 -14.19 5.85
CA SER A 202 -1.47 -14.25 4.50
C SER A 202 -1.15 -12.86 3.93
N ILE A 203 -1.92 -11.85 4.33
CA ILE A 203 -1.77 -10.46 3.90
C ILE A 203 -0.64 -9.77 4.66
N VAL A 204 -0.55 -9.98 5.98
CA VAL A 204 0.59 -9.56 6.81
C VAL A 204 1.91 -10.15 6.27
N ARG A 205 1.92 -11.45 5.92
CA ARG A 205 3.08 -12.11 5.31
C ARG A 205 3.49 -11.42 4.01
N ARG A 206 2.54 -11.07 3.15
CA ARG A 206 2.81 -10.35 1.89
C ARG A 206 3.35 -8.95 2.11
N ALA A 207 2.78 -8.20 3.05
CA ALA A 207 3.28 -6.88 3.39
C ALA A 207 4.75 -6.96 3.85
N ARG A 208 5.12 -7.96 4.66
CA ARG A 208 6.52 -8.20 5.07
C ARG A 208 7.42 -8.58 3.89
N LEU A 209 6.96 -9.43 2.98
CA LEU A 209 7.71 -9.76 1.76
C LEU A 209 7.94 -8.50 0.91
N LEU A 210 6.91 -7.69 0.70
CA LEU A 210 7.01 -6.43 -0.02
C LEU A 210 8.02 -5.46 0.64
N VAL A 211 7.98 -5.32 1.97
CA VAL A 211 8.95 -4.51 2.73
C VAL A 211 10.38 -4.98 2.47
N LYS A 212 10.60 -6.29 2.49
CA LYS A 212 11.91 -6.91 2.24
C LYS A 212 12.36 -6.73 0.79
N ASP A 213 11.52 -7.10 -0.18
CA ASP A 213 11.89 -7.04 -1.60
C ASP A 213 12.19 -5.60 -2.05
N MET A 214 11.51 -4.62 -1.45
CA MET A 214 11.67 -3.20 -1.78
C MET A 214 12.70 -2.48 -0.90
N LYS A 215 13.38 -3.18 0.03
CA LYS A 215 14.36 -2.59 0.96
C LYS A 215 13.79 -1.40 1.74
N LEU A 216 12.61 -1.58 2.34
CA LEU A 216 11.85 -0.53 3.05
C LEU A 216 11.85 -0.68 4.58
N GLY A 217 12.47 -1.74 5.10
CA GLY A 217 12.57 -1.99 6.53
C GLY A 217 13.71 -1.20 7.20
N THR A 218 13.74 -1.22 8.53
CA THR A 218 14.81 -0.59 9.34
C THR A 218 16.05 -1.48 9.51
N GLU A 219 15.96 -2.78 9.25
CA GLU A 219 16.98 -3.77 9.56
C GLU A 219 18.18 -3.81 8.58
N GLU A 220 18.09 -3.16 7.43
CA GLU A 220 19.08 -3.29 6.36
C GLU A 220 20.27 -2.32 6.44
N SER A 221 20.24 -1.32 7.32
CA SER A 221 21.43 -0.47 7.57
C SER A 221 22.38 -1.17 8.55
N LYS A 222 23.22 -2.07 8.04
CA LYS A 222 24.39 -2.59 8.80
C LYS A 222 25.49 -1.54 8.98
N ASP A 223 25.43 -0.45 8.21
CA ASP A 223 26.32 0.69 8.35
C ASP A 223 25.84 1.61 9.49
N GLU A 224 26.78 2.01 10.33
CA GLU A 224 26.57 2.80 11.55
C GLU A 224 25.71 4.05 11.28
N TYR A 225 24.65 4.19 12.10
CA TYR A 225 23.60 5.20 12.06
C TYR A 225 22.59 5.05 10.91
N PRO A 226 21.35 4.59 11.20
CA PRO A 226 20.25 4.79 10.25
C PRO A 226 20.17 6.29 10.01
N SER A 227 20.45 6.74 8.79
CA SER A 227 20.31 8.15 8.48
C SER A 227 18.87 8.52 8.80
N SER A 228 18.68 9.37 9.81
CA SER A 228 17.36 9.79 10.34
C SER A 228 16.47 10.45 9.28
N THR A 229 16.99 10.58 8.06
CA THR A 229 16.40 11.20 6.89
C THR A 229 15.48 10.27 6.10
N ARG A 230 15.71 8.95 6.04
CA ARG A 230 14.89 8.08 5.16
C ARG A 230 13.64 7.55 5.85
N SER A 231 12.51 7.61 5.14
CA SER A 231 11.28 6.92 5.52
C SER A 231 11.46 5.41 5.59
N ALA A 232 10.88 4.75 6.61
CA ALA A 232 10.97 3.31 6.78
C ALA A 232 9.69 2.72 7.39
N ILE A 233 9.44 1.45 7.05
CA ILE A 233 8.40 0.63 7.67
C ILE A 233 9.04 -0.10 8.86
N GLU A 234 8.64 0.28 10.06
CA GLU A 234 9.21 -0.21 11.32
C GLU A 234 8.55 -1.51 11.78
N SER A 235 7.24 -1.64 11.56
CA SER A 235 6.51 -2.82 12.03
C SER A 235 5.32 -3.18 11.13
N ILE A 236 5.09 -4.49 10.97
CA ILE A 236 3.88 -5.06 10.37
C ILE A 236 3.37 -6.13 11.34
N VAL A 237 2.23 -5.87 11.98
CA VAL A 237 1.69 -6.67 13.08
C VAL A 237 0.47 -7.46 12.63
N TRP A 238 0.43 -8.74 13.00
CA TRP A 238 -0.76 -9.57 12.84
C TRP A 238 -1.64 -9.44 14.09
N ALA A 239 -2.75 -8.72 13.95
CA ALA A 239 -3.66 -8.45 15.05
C ALA A 239 -5.09 -8.27 14.55
N GLN A 240 -6.07 -8.46 15.44
CA GLN A 240 -7.48 -8.25 15.13
C GLN A 240 -8.11 -7.22 16.07
N VAL A 241 -9.24 -6.68 15.62
CA VAL A 241 -10.09 -5.81 16.43
C VAL A 241 -11.12 -6.66 17.17
N SER A 242 -11.26 -6.46 18.48
CA SER A 242 -12.30 -7.11 19.29
C SER A 242 -13.67 -6.48 19.07
N SER A 243 -14.74 -7.13 19.55
CA SER A 243 -16.11 -6.59 19.48
C SER A 243 -16.27 -5.24 20.19
N GLU A 244 -15.46 -4.99 21.21
CA GLU A 244 -15.44 -3.77 22.03
C GLU A 244 -14.49 -2.71 21.46
N GLY A 245 -13.76 -3.01 20.38
CA GLY A 245 -12.85 -2.07 19.74
C GLY A 245 -11.43 -2.04 20.31
N SER A 246 -11.00 -3.07 21.04
CA SER A 246 -9.59 -3.23 21.41
C SER A 246 -8.79 -3.95 20.32
N LEU A 247 -7.45 -3.86 20.35
CA LEU A 247 -6.57 -4.62 19.46
C LEU A 247 -5.99 -5.83 20.21
N GLN A 248 -5.95 -6.97 19.52
CA GLN A 248 -5.44 -8.24 20.06
C GLN A 248 -4.41 -8.81 19.10
N ALA A 249 -3.16 -8.95 19.55
CA ALA A 249 -2.13 -9.62 18.77
C ALA A 249 -2.50 -11.09 18.57
N LEU A 250 -2.15 -11.63 17.40
CA LEU A 250 -2.45 -13.01 17.04
C LEU A 250 -1.17 -13.84 17.00
N LYS A 251 -1.25 -15.07 17.49
CA LYS A 251 -0.18 -16.08 17.36
C LYS A 251 -0.67 -17.28 16.56
N HIS A 252 0.27 -17.97 15.91
CA HIS A 252 -0.01 -19.24 15.28
C HIS A 252 -0.48 -20.26 16.32
N THR A 253 -1.53 -21.00 15.97
CA THR A 253 -1.82 -22.30 16.59
C THR A 253 -0.71 -23.28 16.21
N ILE A 254 -0.14 -23.95 17.21
CA ILE A 254 0.92 -24.93 17.00
C ILE A 254 0.43 -26.06 16.07
N GLU A 255 1.29 -26.38 15.10
CA GLU A 255 1.36 -27.51 14.15
C GLU A 255 0.10 -28.33 13.86
N GLY A 256 -0.35 -28.27 12.59
CA GLY A 256 -1.28 -29.24 11.99
C GLY A 256 -2.59 -28.66 11.45
N SER A 257 -2.94 -27.43 11.82
CA SER A 257 -4.14 -26.75 11.31
C SER A 257 -3.80 -25.85 10.13
N THR A 258 -4.40 -26.13 8.98
CA THR A 258 -4.41 -25.26 7.79
C THR A 258 -5.24 -23.99 7.97
N ALA A 259 -5.76 -23.73 9.18
CA ALA A 259 -6.58 -22.57 9.45
C ALA A 259 -5.73 -21.30 9.48
N ASN A 260 -6.08 -20.33 8.63
CA ASN A 260 -5.61 -18.94 8.67
C ASN A 260 -6.08 -18.18 9.94
N HIS A 261 -6.37 -18.86 11.05
CA HIS A 261 -7.02 -18.30 12.23
C HIS A 261 -6.02 -18.32 13.39
N GLY A 262 -5.55 -17.13 13.77
CA GLY A 262 -4.69 -16.96 14.94
C GLY A 262 -5.52 -17.00 16.21
N ILE A 263 -4.87 -17.34 17.33
CA ILE A 263 -5.45 -17.19 18.66
C ILE A 263 -4.96 -15.87 19.24
N PRO A 264 -5.85 -15.05 19.84
CA PRO A 264 -5.45 -13.88 20.61
C PRO A 264 -4.40 -14.24 21.66
N VAL A 265 -3.33 -13.47 21.71
CA VAL A 265 -2.39 -13.53 22.83
C VAL A 265 -3.12 -12.95 24.04
N SER A 266 -3.62 -13.83 24.91
CA SER A 266 -4.32 -13.40 26.12
C SER A 266 -3.33 -12.77 27.08
N SER A 267 -3.28 -11.44 27.10
CA SER A 267 -2.54 -10.64 28.09
C SER A 267 -3.39 -9.57 28.78
N CYS A 268 -4.64 -9.36 28.36
CA CYS A 268 -5.46 -8.25 28.85
C CYS A 268 -6.40 -8.71 29.98
N ASN A 269 -6.42 -7.98 31.10
CA ASN A 269 -7.48 -8.15 32.10
C ASN A 269 -8.82 -7.67 31.52
N GLU A 270 -9.87 -8.47 31.66
CA GLU A 270 -11.22 -8.11 31.17
C GLU A 270 -11.77 -6.85 31.87
N ASP A 271 -11.32 -6.58 33.09
CA ASP A 271 -11.67 -5.41 33.90
C ASP A 271 -11.07 -4.09 33.38
N GLU A 272 -10.10 -4.14 32.47
CA GLU A 272 -9.49 -2.93 31.90
C GLU A 272 -10.42 -2.25 30.89
N SER A 273 -10.41 -0.90 30.89
CA SER A 273 -11.08 -0.14 29.84
C SER A 273 -10.46 -0.40 28.46
N VAL A 274 -11.23 -0.23 27.39
CA VAL A 274 -10.74 -0.40 26.01
C VAL A 274 -9.53 0.51 25.72
N ALA A 275 -9.53 1.73 26.26
CA ALA A 275 -8.41 2.67 26.13
C ALA A 275 -7.12 2.14 26.77
N GLN A 276 -7.21 1.53 27.96
CA GLN A 276 -6.06 0.91 28.63
C GLN A 276 -5.53 -0.27 27.80
N ARG A 277 -6.42 -1.13 27.29
CA ARG A 277 -6.04 -2.26 26.44
C ARG A 277 -5.36 -1.83 25.14
N LEU A 278 -5.83 -0.76 24.49
CA LEU A 278 -5.19 -0.20 23.29
C LEU A 278 -3.81 0.38 23.60
N SER A 279 -3.66 1.09 24.72
CA SER A 279 -2.36 1.64 25.15
C SER A 279 -1.36 0.53 25.49
N ALA A 280 -1.82 -0.53 26.15
CA ALA A 280 -1.03 -1.73 26.45
C ALA A 280 -0.58 -2.41 25.15
N PHE A 281 -1.51 -2.66 24.22
CA PHE A 281 -1.21 -3.24 22.91
C PHE A 281 -0.15 -2.42 22.16
N ALA A 282 -0.32 -1.09 22.08
CA ALA A 282 0.64 -0.23 21.39
C ALA A 282 2.03 -0.25 22.05
N SER A 283 2.08 -0.31 23.38
CA SER A 283 3.35 -0.39 24.11
C SER A 283 4.08 -1.73 23.92
N GLU A 284 3.33 -2.83 23.73
CA GLU A 284 3.89 -4.18 23.62
C GLU A 284 4.26 -4.54 22.17
N HIS A 285 3.48 -4.08 21.19
CA HIS A 285 3.54 -4.59 19.83
C HIS A 285 3.87 -3.55 18.75
N LEU A 286 3.88 -2.26 19.09
CA LEU A 286 4.20 -1.18 18.16
C LEU A 286 5.44 -0.41 18.62
N PRO A 287 6.18 0.20 17.69
CA PRO A 287 7.33 1.04 18.03
C PRO A 287 6.92 2.33 18.75
N HIS A 288 5.68 2.78 18.56
CA HIS A 288 5.13 4.01 19.16
C HIS A 288 3.81 3.72 19.87
N ARG A 289 3.58 4.43 20.98
CA ARG A 289 2.31 4.37 21.73
C ARG A 289 1.20 5.17 21.04
N THR A 290 1.59 6.24 20.37
CA THR A 290 0.71 7.17 19.66
C THR A 290 1.34 7.56 18.34
N PHE A 291 0.52 7.99 17.39
CA PHE A 291 0.93 8.30 16.03
C PHE A 291 0.42 9.67 15.60
N ASP A 292 1.21 10.33 14.76
CA ASP A 292 0.82 11.60 14.13
C ASP A 292 -0.32 11.40 13.14
N ILE A 293 -0.38 10.22 12.52
CA ILE A 293 -1.36 9.88 11.50
C ILE A 293 -1.89 8.47 11.72
N LEU A 294 -3.21 8.33 11.77
CA LEU A 294 -3.90 7.04 11.72
C LEU A 294 -4.61 6.88 10.37
N PHE A 295 -4.33 5.81 9.65
CA PHE A 295 -4.94 5.47 8.36
C PHE A 295 -5.93 4.33 8.51
N LEU A 296 -7.10 4.50 7.89
CA LEU A 296 -8.14 3.49 7.76
C LEU A 296 -8.70 3.51 6.34
N VAL A 297 -8.10 2.71 5.46
CA VAL A 297 -8.48 2.65 4.04
C VAL A 297 -9.23 1.36 3.73
N ARG A 298 -10.54 1.49 3.45
CA ARG A 298 -11.50 0.39 3.24
C ARG A 298 -11.57 -0.58 4.42
N PHE A 299 -11.22 -0.07 5.59
CA PHE A 299 -11.30 -0.74 6.88
C PHE A 299 -12.14 0.11 7.82
N PHE A 300 -13.29 -0.39 8.25
CA PHE A 300 -14.28 0.39 9.03
C PHE A 300 -14.73 -0.34 10.30
N PRO A 301 -13.81 -0.54 11.28
CA PRO A 301 -14.12 -1.20 12.53
C PRO A 301 -14.80 -0.24 13.51
N ILE A 302 -16.11 -0.05 13.40
CA ILE A 302 -16.89 0.95 14.19
C ILE A 302 -16.51 0.96 15.67
N ALA A 303 -16.43 -0.21 16.32
CA ALA A 303 -16.07 -0.30 17.74
C ALA A 303 -14.69 0.32 18.05
N LEU A 304 -13.66 0.06 17.22
CA LEU A 304 -12.33 0.66 17.37
C LEU A 304 -12.35 2.16 17.04
N LEU A 305 -13.17 2.61 16.08
CA LEU A 305 -13.23 4.02 15.69
C LEU A 305 -13.50 4.92 16.90
N HIS A 306 -14.36 4.51 17.82
CA HIS A 306 -14.65 5.28 19.04
C HIS A 306 -13.45 5.50 19.96
N HIS A 307 -12.40 4.69 19.83
CA HIS A 307 -11.24 4.72 20.73
C HIS A 307 -9.94 5.18 20.04
N LEU A 308 -9.96 5.48 18.74
CA LEU A 308 -8.78 5.95 18.01
C LEU A 308 -8.05 7.18 18.61
N PRO A 309 -8.70 8.13 19.32
CA PRO A 309 -7.98 9.20 20.00
C PRO A 309 -6.90 8.73 20.98
N THR A 310 -7.01 7.50 21.49
CA THR A 310 -6.02 6.90 22.39
C THR A 310 -4.71 6.53 21.70
N LEU A 311 -4.73 6.37 20.37
CA LEU A 311 -3.58 6.03 19.54
C LEU A 311 -3.05 7.25 18.74
N SER A 312 -3.67 8.42 18.88
CA SER A 312 -3.34 9.61 18.10
C SER A 312 -2.67 10.69 18.96
N HIS A 313 -1.60 11.31 18.44
CA HIS A 313 -1.00 12.49 19.07
C HIS A 313 -1.96 13.69 19.10
N ILE A 314 -1.75 14.60 20.06
CA ILE A 314 -2.31 15.95 20.02
C ILE A 314 -1.73 16.67 18.79
N GLY A 315 -2.58 17.33 17.99
CA GLY A 315 -2.19 17.84 16.67
C GLY A 315 -2.21 16.79 15.55
N GLY A 316 -2.40 15.51 15.89
CA GLY A 316 -2.40 14.39 14.94
C GLY A 316 -3.68 14.28 14.11
N TRP A 317 -3.61 13.49 13.04
CA TRP A 317 -4.68 13.29 12.07
C TRP A 317 -5.21 11.86 12.11
N ILE A 318 -6.51 11.72 11.89
CA ILE A 318 -7.16 10.44 11.61
C ILE A 318 -7.78 10.54 10.22
N ALA A 319 -7.32 9.70 9.29
CA ALA A 319 -7.75 9.70 7.90
C ALA A 319 -8.53 8.41 7.61
N ILE A 320 -9.81 8.55 7.28
CA ILE A 320 -10.72 7.44 7.00
C ILE A 320 -11.19 7.53 5.56
N SER A 321 -11.05 6.43 4.81
CA SER A 321 -11.60 6.27 3.47
C SER A 321 -12.37 4.98 3.39
N HIS A 322 -13.70 5.03 3.34
CA HIS A 322 -14.52 3.81 3.27
C HIS A 322 -15.74 3.97 2.37
N PHE A 323 -16.31 2.85 1.94
CA PHE A 323 -17.49 2.85 1.06
C PHE A 323 -18.66 3.61 1.67
N THR A 324 -19.38 4.41 0.88
CA THR A 324 -20.51 5.26 1.32
C THR A 324 -21.69 5.18 0.36
N THR A 325 -22.88 5.55 0.82
CA THR A 325 -23.99 5.83 -0.08
C THR A 325 -23.94 7.31 -0.48
N VAL A 326 -24.01 7.59 -1.77
CA VAL A 326 -24.11 8.97 -2.25
C VAL A 326 -25.55 9.45 -2.05
N THR A 327 -25.71 10.49 -1.23
CA THR A 327 -27.02 11.08 -0.93
C THR A 327 -27.27 12.35 -1.73
N GLU A 328 -28.52 12.81 -1.81
CA GLU A 328 -28.85 14.12 -2.39
C GLU A 328 -28.11 15.28 -1.67
N ALA A 329 -27.89 15.16 -0.37
CA ALA A 329 -27.12 16.13 0.40
C ALA A 329 -25.66 16.20 -0.05
N ASP A 330 -25.06 15.06 -0.42
CA ASP A 330 -23.72 15.03 -1.00
C ASP A 330 -23.70 15.67 -2.39
N GLU A 331 -24.75 15.49 -3.19
CA GLU A 331 -24.86 16.07 -4.55
C GLU A 331 -25.08 17.59 -4.52
N HIS A 332 -25.84 18.10 -3.55
CA HIS A 332 -26.05 19.54 -3.36
C HIS A 332 -24.83 20.25 -2.75
N ALA A 333 -23.98 19.54 -2.02
CA ALA A 333 -22.74 20.09 -1.50
C ALA A 333 -21.72 20.28 -2.63
N SER A 334 -21.64 21.50 -3.16
CA SER A 334 -20.71 21.86 -4.25
C SER A 334 -19.29 21.37 -3.97
N GLY A 335 -18.72 20.62 -4.92
CA GLY A 335 -17.37 20.06 -4.83
C GLY A 335 -17.23 18.82 -3.94
N ARG A 336 -18.29 18.31 -3.29
CA ARG A 336 -18.21 17.14 -2.41
C ARG A 336 -17.83 15.85 -3.14
N ILE A 337 -18.31 15.69 -4.37
CA ILE A 337 -18.09 14.50 -5.19
C ILE A 337 -17.07 14.84 -6.27
N ILE A 338 -15.91 14.20 -6.21
CA ILE A 338 -14.85 14.35 -7.22
C ILE A 338 -15.08 13.27 -8.29
N ASN A 339 -14.98 13.65 -9.57
CA ASN A 339 -15.22 12.77 -10.72
C ASN A 339 -16.60 12.07 -10.65
N SER A 340 -17.66 12.86 -10.45
CA SER A 340 -19.02 12.38 -10.21
C SER A 340 -19.58 11.50 -11.33
N GLU A 341 -19.07 11.66 -12.55
CA GLU A 341 -19.39 10.86 -13.73
C GLU A 341 -18.86 9.42 -13.65
N GLN A 342 -17.86 9.16 -12.82
CA GLN A 342 -17.25 7.83 -12.63
C GLN A 342 -17.87 7.07 -11.45
N VAL A 343 -18.73 7.72 -10.66
CA VAL A 343 -19.30 7.12 -9.45
C VAL A 343 -20.39 6.11 -9.78
N ASN A 344 -20.09 4.83 -9.51
CA ASN A 344 -21.05 3.75 -9.54
C ASN A 344 -21.91 3.75 -8.26
N ARG A 345 -23.15 4.23 -8.39
CA ARG A 345 -24.15 4.26 -7.32
C ARG A 345 -24.81 2.89 -7.07
N ALA A 346 -24.76 1.99 -8.04
CA ALA A 346 -25.37 0.66 -7.97
C ALA A 346 -24.34 -0.39 -7.58
N TYR A 347 -24.15 -0.60 -6.26
CA TYR A 347 -23.24 -1.62 -5.75
C TYR A 347 -23.76 -2.26 -4.45
N SER A 348 -23.47 -3.55 -4.27
CA SER A 348 -24.04 -4.40 -3.21
C SER A 348 -23.17 -4.50 -1.95
N GLY A 349 -21.84 -4.41 -2.08
CA GLY A 349 -20.89 -4.64 -1.00
C GLY A 349 -19.99 -3.42 -0.71
N PRO A 350 -19.83 -3.01 0.56
CA PRO A 350 -20.44 -3.58 1.76
C PRO A 350 -21.94 -3.24 1.90
N PRO A 351 -22.70 -3.98 2.74
CA PRO A 351 -24.08 -3.64 3.08
C PRO A 351 -24.19 -2.22 3.61
N ILE A 352 -25.34 -1.57 3.42
CA ILE A 352 -25.55 -0.14 3.77
C ILE A 352 -25.18 0.15 5.22
N GLY A 353 -25.60 -0.67 6.19
CA GLY A 353 -25.26 -0.50 7.61
C GLY A 353 -23.78 -0.72 7.97
N LYS A 354 -22.92 -1.01 7.00
CA LYS A 354 -21.46 -1.14 7.13
C LYS A 354 -20.71 -0.11 6.28
N ARG A 355 -21.42 0.90 5.76
CA ARG A 355 -20.88 2.03 4.99
C ARG A 355 -20.61 3.23 5.90
N PHE A 356 -19.68 4.09 5.47
CA PHE A 356 -19.31 5.29 6.20
C PHE A 356 -20.16 6.48 5.75
N GLU A 357 -21.26 6.68 6.46
CA GLU A 357 -22.23 7.76 6.22
C GLU A 357 -21.96 9.02 7.05
N LEU A 358 -22.69 10.10 6.74
CA LEU A 358 -22.48 11.43 7.32
C LEU A 358 -22.72 11.46 8.84
N GLU A 359 -23.69 10.70 9.34
CA GLU A 359 -24.02 10.64 10.77
C GLU A 359 -22.83 10.15 11.60
N HIS A 360 -22.06 9.20 11.06
CA HIS A 360 -20.86 8.68 11.73
C HIS A 360 -19.80 9.77 11.92
N ILE A 361 -19.69 10.74 11.01
CA ILE A 361 -18.72 11.85 11.18
C ILE A 361 -19.07 12.65 12.43
N THR A 362 -20.34 13.02 12.59
CA THR A 362 -20.82 13.77 13.75
C THR A 362 -20.68 12.95 15.03
N GLU A 363 -21.07 11.68 15.00
CA GLU A 363 -20.96 10.76 16.14
C GLU A 363 -19.51 10.61 16.59
N LEU A 364 -18.57 10.43 15.66
CA LEU A 364 -17.15 10.31 15.97
C LEU A 364 -16.59 11.59 16.59
N LEU A 365 -16.93 12.77 16.06
CA LEU A 365 -16.49 14.05 16.63
C LEU A 365 -16.97 14.22 18.08
N GLU A 366 -18.25 13.96 18.34
CA GLU A 366 -18.83 14.05 19.69
C GLU A 366 -18.21 13.05 20.65
N ASN A 367 -18.03 11.80 20.20
CA ASN A 367 -17.44 10.76 21.00
C ASN A 367 -15.96 11.04 21.29
N TRP A 368 -15.18 11.44 20.29
CA TRP A 368 -13.76 11.73 20.48
C TRP A 368 -13.53 12.92 21.39
N LYS A 369 -14.37 13.96 21.31
CA LYS A 369 -14.35 15.06 22.28
C LYS A 369 -14.53 14.56 23.72
N LYS A 370 -15.42 13.59 23.95
CA LYS A 370 -15.63 12.98 25.28
C LYS A 370 -14.45 12.10 25.71
N VAL A 371 -13.92 11.28 24.80
CA VAL A 371 -12.84 10.32 25.09
C VAL A 371 -11.52 11.01 25.37
N SER A 372 -11.17 12.04 24.59
CA SER A 372 -9.85 12.66 24.64
C SER A 372 -9.81 14.01 25.33
N ASN A 373 -10.98 14.57 25.67
CA ASN A 373 -11.12 15.94 26.21
C ASN A 373 -10.40 16.99 25.35
N THR A 374 -10.38 16.81 24.02
CA THR A 374 -9.80 17.74 23.04
C THR A 374 -10.80 18.00 21.92
N GLU A 375 -10.72 19.17 21.31
CA GLU A 375 -11.55 19.47 20.14
C GLU A 375 -11.03 18.74 18.89
N TRP A 376 -11.96 18.34 18.03
CA TRP A 376 -11.69 17.69 16.76
C TRP A 376 -12.39 18.46 15.65
N SER A 377 -11.74 18.57 14.50
CA SER A 377 -12.33 19.22 13.32
C SER A 377 -12.09 18.40 12.06
N VAL A 378 -12.96 18.57 11.06
CA VAL A 378 -12.81 17.95 9.74
C VAL A 378 -12.06 18.92 8.83
N THR A 379 -10.88 18.52 8.36
CA THR A 379 -10.02 19.33 7.47
C THR A 379 -10.11 18.91 6.01
N PHE A 380 -10.74 17.77 5.74
CA PHE A 380 -11.02 17.25 4.41
C PHE A 380 -12.23 16.34 4.45
N HIS A 381 -13.16 16.49 3.51
CA HIS A 381 -14.30 15.59 3.36
C HIS A 381 -14.80 15.57 1.91
N HIS A 382 -14.48 14.51 1.18
CA HIS A 382 -14.87 14.31 -0.21
C HIS A 382 -15.29 12.87 -0.48
N ILE A 383 -16.17 12.67 -1.45
CA ILE A 383 -16.46 11.37 -2.03
C ILE A 383 -15.64 11.23 -3.31
N ILE A 384 -14.83 10.19 -3.39
CA ILE A 384 -13.98 9.90 -4.53
C ILE A 384 -14.27 8.46 -4.96
N PRO A 385 -14.59 8.19 -6.23
CA PRO A 385 -14.75 6.82 -6.70
C PRO A 385 -13.43 6.08 -6.54
N CYS A 386 -13.49 4.84 -6.04
CA CYS A 386 -12.37 3.94 -6.18
C CYS A 386 -12.29 3.41 -7.62
N GLU A 387 -11.35 2.53 -7.88
CA GLU A 387 -10.94 2.13 -9.21
C GLU A 387 -12.04 1.37 -9.97
N ASP A 388 -12.97 0.72 -9.27
CA ASP A 388 -14.17 0.11 -9.87
C ASP A 388 -15.41 1.03 -9.90
N GLY A 389 -15.19 2.32 -9.63
CA GLY A 389 -16.22 3.36 -9.59
C GLY A 389 -16.99 3.44 -8.28
N ARG A 390 -16.86 2.49 -7.35
CA ARG A 390 -17.62 2.55 -6.09
C ARG A 390 -17.21 3.78 -5.26
N PRO A 391 -18.16 4.52 -4.68
CA PRO A 391 -17.87 5.74 -3.93
C PRO A 391 -17.18 5.42 -2.59
N LEU A 392 -16.04 6.07 -2.34
CA LEU A 392 -15.38 6.12 -1.04
C LEU A 392 -15.56 7.51 -0.42
N ARG A 393 -16.09 7.59 0.80
CA ARG A 393 -16.09 8.81 1.61
C ARG A 393 -14.73 8.91 2.29
N ASN A 394 -13.98 9.95 1.92
CA ASN A 394 -12.65 10.27 2.40
C ASN A 394 -12.77 11.44 3.37
N VAL A 395 -12.41 11.24 4.63
CA VAL A 395 -12.50 12.23 5.69
C VAL A 395 -11.17 12.29 6.44
N ILE A 396 -10.63 13.49 6.62
CA ILE A 396 -9.47 13.72 7.48
C ILE A 396 -9.94 14.56 8.66
N PHE A 397 -9.77 13.98 9.84
CA PHE A 397 -10.00 14.63 11.12
C PHE A 397 -8.67 15.13 11.68
N CYS A 398 -8.67 16.31 12.28
CA CYS A 398 -7.53 16.90 12.96
C CYS A 398 -7.85 17.09 14.43
N ARG A 399 -6.96 16.59 15.30
CA ARG A 399 -7.00 16.85 16.73
C ARG A 399 -6.38 18.21 17.00
N THR A 400 -7.11 19.09 17.67
CA THR A 400 -6.57 20.41 18.06
C THR A 400 -5.37 20.26 18.99
N LYS A 401 -4.39 21.18 18.85
CA LYS A 401 -3.19 21.24 19.69
C LYS A 401 -3.50 21.73 21.10
#